data_AF-A0A1J3HHK0-F1
#
_entry.id   AF-A0A1J3HHK0-F1
#
_cell.length_a   1.000
_cell.length_b   1.000
_cell.length_c   1.000
_cell.angle_alpha   90.00
_cell.angle_beta   90.00
_cell.angle_gamma   90.00
#
_symmetry.space_group_name_H-M   'P 1'
#
loop_
_entity.id
_entity.type
_entity.pdbx_description
1 polymer ?
#
loop_
_entity_poly.entity_id
_entity_poly.type
_entity_poly.pdbx_seq_one_letter_code
_entity_poly.pdbx_strand_id
1 'polypeptide(L)' 'RVGENVTFLNITQLSEFRKDGHTTVYGERRGKLLTKEQRADPKNYGDCIHWCLPGVPDTWNEILYAYLLGGHRNYF' A
#
# COMPACT_ATOMS: atom_id res chain seq x y z
N ARG A 1 11.29 -20.81 -25.01
CA ARG A 1 10.61 -20.20 -23.84
C ARG A 1 10.05 -18.87 -24.33
N VAL A 2 8.73 -18.72 -24.39
CA VAL A 2 8.11 -17.40 -24.57
C VAL A 2 8.32 -16.68 -23.24
N GLY A 3 8.92 -15.49 -23.26
CA GLY A 3 9.03 -14.64 -22.09
C GLY A 3 7.72 -13.87 -21.93
N GLU A 4 7.10 -13.95 -20.75
CA GLU A 4 5.91 -13.16 -20.44
C GLU A 4 6.26 -11.67 -20.44
N ASN A 5 5.37 -10.83 -20.97
CA ASN A 5 5.53 -9.38 -20.94
C ASN A 5 5.09 -8.85 -19.57
N VAL A 6 6.05 -8.31 -18.81
CA VAL A 6 5.82 -7.80 -17.46
C VAL A 6 6.12 -6.32 -17.41
N THR A 7 5.15 -5.52 -16.97
CA THR A 7 5.34 -4.09 -16.69
C THR A 7 5.59 -3.88 -15.21
N PHE A 8 6.70 -3.24 -14.87
CA PHE A 8 7.04 -2.91 -13.48
C PHE A 8 6.39 -1.60 -13.05
N LEU A 9 5.57 -1.64 -11.98
CA LEU A 9 5.03 -0.44 -11.34
C LEU A 9 6.01 0.05 -10.27
N ASN A 10 6.83 1.05 -10.61
CA ASN A 10 7.78 1.62 -9.65
C ASN A 10 7.07 2.54 -8.65
N ILE A 11 6.60 1.96 -7.55
CA ILE A 11 5.89 2.65 -6.46
C ILE A 11 6.78 3.02 -5.27
N THR A 12 8.08 2.71 -5.31
CA THR A 12 8.96 2.80 -4.13
C THR A 12 9.11 4.24 -3.65
N GLN A 13 9.68 5.13 -4.48
CA GLN A 13 10.01 6.50 -4.07
C GLN A 13 8.76 7.31 -3.69
N LEU A 14 7.64 7.15 -4.42
CA LEU A 14 6.39 7.85 -4.07
C LEU A 14 5.84 7.37 -2.73
N SER A 15 6.02 6.08 -2.39
CA SER A 15 5.54 5.51 -1.13
C SER A 15 6.43 5.92 0.05
N GLU A 16 7.74 6.11 -0.17
CA GLU A 16 8.67 6.59 0.86
C GLU A 16 8.32 7.99 1.40
N PHE A 17 7.71 8.85 0.58
CA PHE A 17 7.22 10.15 1.03
C PHE A 17 6.03 10.05 1.99
N ARG A 18 5.37 8.89 2.07
CA ARG A 18 4.09 8.71 2.75
C ARG A 18 4.20 8.03 4.12
N LYS A 19 5.20 8.39 4.93
CA LYS A 19 5.30 7.91 6.33
C LYS A 19 4.01 8.13 7.17
N ASP A 20 3.16 9.07 6.77
CA ASP A 20 1.86 9.39 7.36
C ASP A 20 0.75 8.37 7.00
N GLY A 21 0.93 7.58 5.94
CA GLY A 21 -0.08 6.65 5.43
C GLY A 21 -0.15 5.32 6.16
N HIS A 22 0.77 5.04 7.09
CA HIS A 22 0.82 3.77 7.81
C HIS A 22 -0.26 3.62 8.87
N THR A 23 -0.64 2.37 9.15
CA THR A 23 -1.64 2.05 10.20
C THR A 23 -1.17 2.38 11.61
N THR A 24 0.15 2.41 11.85
CA THR A 24 0.75 2.64 13.18
C THR A 24 0.08 1.77 14.26
N VAL A 25 -0.56 2.35 15.26
CA VAL A 25 -1.28 1.66 16.34
C VAL A 25 -2.77 1.43 16.05
N TYR A 26 -3.24 1.76 14.84
CA TYR A 26 -4.63 1.58 14.41
C TYR A 26 -4.81 0.30 13.57
N GLY A 27 -4.07 -0.75 13.93
CA GLY A 27 -4.15 -2.06 13.31
C GLY A 27 -4.63 -3.16 14.26
N GLU A 28 -4.45 -4.39 13.81
CA GLU A 28 -4.68 -5.59 14.61
C GLU A 28 -3.39 -6.37 14.84
N ARG A 29 -3.37 -7.16 15.91
CA ARG A 29 -2.31 -8.13 16.17
C ARG A 29 -2.95 -9.47 16.48
N ARG A 30 -2.72 -10.45 15.61
CA ARG A 30 -3.31 -11.81 15.70
C ARG A 30 -4.85 -11.77 15.71
N GLY A 31 -5.47 -11.01 14.80
CA GLY A 31 -6.94 -10.97 14.67
C GLY A 31 -7.67 -10.13 15.71
N LYS A 32 -6.96 -9.33 16.51
CA LYS A 32 -7.55 -8.48 17.56
C LYS A 32 -7.01 -7.06 17.50
N LEU A 33 -7.90 -6.09 17.69
CA LEU A 33 -7.51 -4.68 17.80
C LEU A 33 -6.60 -4.47 19.02
N LEU A 34 -5.62 -3.58 18.85
CA LEU A 34 -4.74 -3.18 19.94
C LEU A 34 -5.54 -2.51 21.08
N THR A 35 -5.23 -2.88 22.32
CA THR A 35 -5.80 -2.26 23.53
C THR A 35 -5.30 -0.83 23.70
N LYS A 36 -5.93 -0.05 24.58
CA LYS A 36 -5.51 1.34 24.84
C LYS A 36 -4.06 1.42 25.33
N GLU A 37 -3.64 0.47 26.16
CA GLU A 37 -2.30 0.38 26.71
C GLU A 37 -1.27 0.05 25.62
N GLN A 38 -1.63 -0.84 24.68
CA GLN A 38 -0.77 -1.17 23.55
C GLN A 38 -0.64 0.00 22.56
N ARG A 39 -1.74 0.73 22.31
CA ARG A 39 -1.71 1.93 21.46
C ARG A 39 -0.89 3.07 22.07
N ALA A 40 -0.76 3.11 23.41
CA ALA A 40 0.09 4.07 24.11
C ALA A 40 1.59 3.79 23.95
N ASP A 41 1.97 2.65 23.36
CA ASP A 41 3.36 2.28 23.07
C ASP A 41 3.60 1.96 21.57
N PRO A 42 3.60 3.00 20.70
CA PRO A 42 3.83 2.81 19.26
C PRO A 42 5.20 2.21 18.92
N LYS A 43 6.20 2.32 19.81
CA LYS A 43 7.54 1.78 19.56
C LYS A 43 7.53 0.25 19.49
N ASN A 44 6.70 -0.41 20.30
CA ASN A 44 6.60 -1.88 20.33
C ASN A 44 5.38 -2.43 19.59
N TYR A 45 4.35 -1.60 19.35
CA TYR A 45 3.07 -2.02 18.77
C TYR A 45 2.71 -1.31 17.47
N GLY A 46 3.49 -0.31 17.03
CA GLY A 46 3.25 0.38 15.77
C GLY A 46 3.61 -0.47 14.57
N ASP A 47 2.68 -0.58 13.63
CA ASP A 47 2.90 -1.16 12.31
C ASP A 47 3.28 -0.06 11.31
N CYS A 48 4.54 -0.10 10.88
CA CYS A 48 5.12 0.83 9.90
C CYS A 48 5.31 0.18 8.52
N ILE A 49 4.59 -0.91 8.24
CA ILE A 49 4.66 -1.65 6.96
C ILE A 49 3.33 -1.53 6.23
N HIS A 50 2.22 -1.73 6.95
CA HIS A 50 0.88 -1.70 6.36
C HIS A 50 0.32 -0.28 6.29
N TRP A 51 -0.61 -0.09 5.35
CA TRP A 51 -1.21 1.20 5.00
C TRP A 51 -2.67 1.28 5.47
N CYS A 52 -3.09 2.45 5.90
CA CYS A 52 -4.51 2.75 6.08
C CYS A 52 -5.24 2.72 4.72
N LEU A 53 -6.54 2.41 4.76
CA LEU A 53 -7.46 2.58 3.64
C LEU A 53 -8.63 3.50 4.05
N PRO A 54 -9.01 4.49 3.24
CA PRO A 54 -8.37 4.90 1.99
C PRO A 54 -6.94 5.45 2.21
N GLY A 55 -6.03 5.28 1.24
CA GLY A 55 -4.62 5.63 1.42
C GLY A 55 -3.69 5.32 0.23
N VAL A 56 -2.40 5.08 0.54
CA VAL A 56 -1.33 4.91 -0.46
C VAL A 56 -1.59 3.78 -1.47
N PRO A 57 -2.15 2.62 -1.08
CA PRO A 57 -2.50 1.57 -2.04
C PRO A 57 -3.53 2.00 -3.09
N ASP A 58 -4.37 3.00 -2.81
CA ASP A 58 -5.33 3.51 -3.79
C ASP A 58 -4.60 4.20 -4.96
N THR A 59 -3.56 4.98 -4.67
CA THR A 59 -2.69 5.58 -5.71
C THR A 59 -1.97 4.51 -6.54
N TRP A 60 -1.56 3.39 -5.93
CA TRP A 60 -0.98 2.27 -6.69
C TRP A 60 -1.99 1.68 -7.66
N ASN A 61 -3.25 1.55 -7.22
CA ASN A 61 -4.35 1.06 -8.05
C ASN A 61 -4.71 2.03 -9.18
N GLU A 62 -4.64 3.35 -8.94
CA GLU A 62 -4.81 4.36 -9.98
C GLU A 62 -3.74 4.25 -11.08
N ILE A 63 -2.48 4.04 -10.70
CA ILE A 63 -1.38 3.83 -11.66
C ILE A 63 -1.62 2.54 -12.46
N LEU A 64 -1.97 1.44 -11.79
CA LEU A 64 -2.32 0.18 -12.45
C LEU A 64 -3.48 0.37 -13.45
N TYR A 65 -4.54 1.06 -13.02
CA TYR A 65 -5.70 1.34 -13.85
C TYR A 65 -5.33 2.15 -15.10
N ALA A 66 -4.44 3.14 -14.98
CA ALA A 66 -3.94 3.90 -16.11
C ALA A 66 -3.18 3.02 -17.13
N TYR A 67 -2.38 2.06 -16.68
CA TYR A 67 -1.72 1.08 -17.57
C TYR A 67 -2.72 0.16 -18.28
N LEU A 68 -3.74 -0.32 -17.58
CA LEU A 68 -4.78 -1.17 -18.17
C LEU A 68 -5.59 -0.43 -19.23
N LEU A 69 -5.96 0.83 -18.96
CA LEU A 69 -6.65 1.68 -19.93
C LEU A 69 -5.76 2.06 -21.13
N GLY A 70 -4.48 2.36 -20.87
CA GLY A 70 -3.51 2.63 -21.93
C GLY A 70 -3.31 1.43 -22.85
N GLY A 71 -3.22 0.23 -22.28
CA GLY A 71 -3.23 -1.03 -23.01
C GLY A 71 -4.47 -1.14 -23.90
N HIS A 72 -5.66 -0.97 -23.33
CA HIS A 72 -6.92 -0.98 -24.08
C HIS A 72 -6.97 0.03 -25.23
N ARG A 73 -6.48 1.26 -25.03
CA ARG A 73 -6.44 2.29 -26.09
C ARG A 73 -5.45 1.98 -27.21
N ASN A 74 -4.40 1.21 -26.96
CA ASN A 74 -3.44 0.81 -28.00
C ASN A 74 -3.93 -0.39 -28.83
N TYR A 75 -5.04 -1.03 -28.44
CA TYR A 75 -5.67 -2.14 -29.17
C TYR A 75 -6.82 -1.70 -30.10
N PHE A 76 -7.26 -0.44 -30.03
CA PHE A 76 -8.23 0.19 -30.93
C PHE A 76 -7.57 1.35 -31.68
#